data_AF-A0A7C6W9K6-F1
#
_entry.id   AF-A0A7C6W9K6-F1
#
_cell.length_a   1.000
_cell.length_b   1.000
_cell.length_c   1.000
_cell.angle_alpha   90.00
_cell.angle_beta   90.00
_cell.angle_gamma   90.00
#
_symmetry.space_group_name_H-M   'P 1'
#
loop_
_entity.id
_entity.type
_entity.pdbx_description
1 polymer ?
#
loop_
_entity_poly.entity_id
_entity_poly.type
_entity_poly.pdbx_seq_one_letter_code
_entity_poly.pdbx_strand_id
1 'polypeptide(L)'
;IAENPAALVADVATDPNGRVLQEATGHIFSIYAVVPVDGSLRIARGGVYSHYEFTWPLEHRLTDKEWQEILDSGQAPPLAPWTRDFIAP
;
A
#
# COMPACT_ATOMS: atom_id res chain seq x y z
N ILE A 1 -1.88 -19.09 5.30
CA ILE A 1 -1.73 -17.70 4.81
C ILE A 1 -2.01 -17.76 3.31
N ALA A 2 -2.86 -16.87 2.80
CA ALA A 2 -3.51 -17.00 1.49
C ALA A 2 -2.52 -17.23 0.35
N GLU A 3 -2.85 -18.10 -0.61
CA GLU A 3 -2.05 -18.38 -1.80
C GLU A 3 -1.80 -17.12 -2.67
N ASN A 4 -2.54 -16.03 -2.44
CA ASN A 4 -2.42 -14.75 -3.12
C ASN A 4 -2.62 -13.58 -2.13
N PRO A 5 -1.56 -13.10 -1.45
CA PRO A 5 -1.62 -11.94 -0.56
C PRO A 5 -2.00 -10.67 -1.33
N ALA A 6 -2.69 -9.75 -0.65
CA ALA A 6 -2.99 -8.42 -1.20
C ALA A 6 -1.75 -7.53 -1.36
N ALA A 7 -0.66 -7.89 -0.68
CA ALA A 7 0.58 -7.14 -0.65
C ALA A 7 1.47 -7.53 -1.82
N LEU A 8 1.61 -6.61 -2.77
CA LEU A 8 2.39 -6.74 -4.00
C LEU A 8 3.32 -5.55 -4.13
N VAL A 9 4.45 -5.72 -4.81
CA VAL A 9 5.43 -4.66 -5.08
C VAL A 9 5.87 -4.69 -6.55
N ALA A 10 6.03 -3.52 -7.14
CA ALA A 10 6.51 -3.37 -8.51
C ALA A 10 7.47 -2.19 -8.64
N ASP A 11 8.56 -2.42 -9.38
CA ASP A 11 9.41 -1.33 -9.87
C ASP A 11 8.75 -0.67 -11.07
N VAL A 12 8.52 0.64 -10.99
CA VAL A 12 7.88 1.44 -12.04
C VAL A 12 8.82 2.42 -12.73
N ALA A 13 10.00 2.70 -12.17
CA ALA A 13 11.00 3.60 -12.76
C ALA A 13 12.41 3.31 -12.25
N THR A 14 13.38 3.28 -13.17
CA THR A 14 14.78 3.00 -12.85
C THR A 14 15.65 4.24 -13.05
N ASP A 15 16.38 4.64 -12.00
CA ASP A 15 17.47 5.62 -12.07
C ASP A 15 18.80 4.87 -12.34
N PRO A 16 19.49 5.15 -13.47
CA PRO A 16 20.79 4.54 -13.79
C PRO A 16 21.87 4.77 -12.73
N ASN A 17 21.70 5.73 -11.82
CA ASN A 17 22.63 6.00 -10.72
C ASN A 17 22.45 5.05 -9.51
N GLY A 18 21.60 4.02 -9.61
CA GLY A 18 21.56 2.91 -8.65
C GLY A 18 20.31 2.81 -7.79
N ARG A 19 19.20 3.49 -8.16
CA ARG A 19 17.93 3.41 -7.43
C ARG A 19 16.78 3.03 -8.36
N VAL A 20 15.72 2.48 -7.79
CA VAL A 20 14.43 2.26 -8.45
C VAL A 20 13.32 2.88 -7.63
N LEU A 21 12.23 3.28 -8.29
CA LEU A 21 10.99 3.68 -7.66
C LEU A 21 10.08 2.44 -7.56
N GLN A 22 9.70 2.10 -6.34
CA GLN A 22 8.78 1.00 -6.04
C GLN A 22 7.40 1.57 -5.74
N GLU A 23 6.39 0.94 -6.32
CA GLU A 23 4.98 1.09 -5.98
C GLU A 23 4.52 -0.20 -5.33
N ALA A 24 3.87 -0.12 -4.17
CA ALA A 24 3.43 -1.31 -3.44
C ALA A 24 2.06 -1.16 -2.80
N THR A 25 1.33 -2.27 -2.72
CA THR A 25 0.17 -2.44 -1.85
C THR A 25 0.57 -3.21 -0.60
N GLY A 26 -0.04 -2.93 0.56
CA GLY A 26 0.25 -3.66 1.80
C GLY A 26 -0.97 -4.32 2.42
N HIS A 27 -0.99 -4.40 3.76
CA HIS A 27 -2.14 -4.91 4.51
C HIS A 27 -3.41 -4.10 4.17
N ILE A 28 -4.55 -4.78 4.10
CA ILE A 28 -5.84 -4.14 3.78
C ILE A 28 -6.26 -3.21 4.92
N PHE A 29 -6.54 -1.97 4.58
CA PHE A 29 -7.12 -0.98 5.49
C PHE A 29 -8.64 -1.04 5.47
N SER A 30 -9.26 -0.52 6.53
CA SER A 30 -10.70 -0.27 6.53
C SER A 30 -10.99 1.11 5.95
N ILE A 31 -11.87 1.19 4.96
CA ILE A 31 -12.45 2.46 4.48
C ILE A 31 -13.86 2.63 5.03
N TYR A 32 -14.22 3.88 5.33
CA TYR A 32 -15.56 4.27 5.76
C TYR A 32 -16.08 5.37 4.82
N ALA A 33 -17.32 5.21 4.34
CA ALA A 33 -17.96 6.19 3.48
C ALA A 33 -19.38 6.49 3.98
N VAL A 34 -19.77 7.76 3.98
CA VAL A 34 -21.16 8.17 4.25
C VAL A 34 -21.93 8.10 2.94
N VAL A 35 -22.98 7.26 2.92
CA VAL A 35 -23.79 7.00 1.71
C VAL A 35 -25.29 7.20 2.00
N PRO A 36 -26.07 7.77 1.06
CA PRO A 36 -27.52 7.85 1.20
C PRO A 36 -28.16 6.49 0.85
N VAL A 37 -29.00 5.98 1.74
CA VAL A 37 -29.77 4.75 1.54
C VAL A 37 -31.20 4.98 2.05
N ASP A 38 -32.19 4.82 1.17
CA ASP A 38 -33.62 5.01 1.46
C ASP A 38 -33.94 6.37 2.11
N GLY A 39 -33.33 7.45 1.62
CA GLY A 39 -33.53 8.80 2.16
C GLY A 39 -32.84 9.09 3.50
N SER A 40 -32.01 8.16 4.00
CA SER A 40 -31.24 8.32 5.24
C SER A 40 -29.73 8.18 4.99
N LEU A 41 -28.89 8.92 5.73
CA LEU A 41 -27.44 8.74 5.67
C LEU A 41 -27.03 7.51 6.49
N ARG A 42 -26.12 6.69 5.92
CA ARG A 42 -25.55 5.50 6.56
C ARG A 42 -24.02 5.49 6.39
N ILE A 43 -23.32 4.80 7.29
CA ILE A 43 -21.89 4.53 7.14
C ILE A 43 -21.71 3.15 6.51
N ALA A 44 -21.10 3.11 5.33
CA ALA A 44 -20.60 1.89 4.72
C ALA A 44 -19.16 1.65 5.16
N ARG A 45 -18.80 0.39 5.44
CA ARG A 45 -17.44 -0.05 5.75
C ARG A 45 -16.98 -1.06 4.70
N GLY A 46 -15.76 -0.92 4.22
CA GLY A 46 -15.15 -1.84 3.26
C GLY A 46 -13.66 -2.02 3.48
N GLY A 47 -13.05 -2.86 2.63
CA GLY A 47 -11.60 -2.98 2.52
C GLY A 47 -11.05 -2.05 1.44
N VAL A 48 -9.88 -1.47 1.68
CA VAL A 48 -9.13 -0.67 0.71
C VAL A 48 -7.65 -1.04 0.79
N TYR A 49 -6.92 -0.96 -0.31
CA TYR A 49 -5.47 -1.19 -0.29
C TYR A 49 -4.77 -0.05 0.45
N SER A 50 -3.81 -0.40 1.31
CA SER A 50 -2.76 0.54 1.70
C SER A 50 -1.79 0.70 0.54
N HIS A 51 -1.21 1.89 0.37
CA HIS A 51 -0.38 2.22 -0.77
C HIS A 51 0.93 2.89 -0.33
N TYR A 52 2.03 2.43 -0.91
CA TYR A 52 3.39 2.82 -0.58
C TYR A 52 4.13 3.18 -1.86
N GLU A 53 4.82 4.31 -1.82
CA GLU A 53 5.68 4.81 -2.88
C GLU A 53 7.04 5.13 -2.25
N PHE A 54 8.08 4.41 -2.65
CA PHE A 54 9.41 4.55 -2.03
C PHE A 54 10.53 4.19 -2.99
N THR A 55 11.74 4.68 -2.70
CA THR A 55 12.92 4.35 -3.50
C THR A 55 13.69 3.18 -2.89
N TRP A 56 14.24 2.31 -3.74
CA TRP A 56 14.92 1.08 -3.33
C TRP A 56 16.25 0.89 -4.10
N PRO A 57 17.26 0.18 -3.55
CA PRO A 57 18.50 -0.12 -4.28
C PRO A 57 18.24 -0.91 -5.57
N LEU A 58 18.86 -0.47 -6.68
CA LEU A 58 18.75 -1.13 -7.98
C LEU A 58 19.37 -2.54 -7.99
N GLU A 59 20.43 -2.73 -7.20
CA GLU A 59 21.16 -4.01 -7.09
C GLU A 59 20.31 -5.16 -6.55
N HIS A 60 19.19 -4.85 -5.88
CA HIS A 60 18.32 -5.83 -5.27
C HIS A 60 16.86 -5.42 -5.39
N ARG A 61 16.24 -5.73 -6.54
CA ARG A 61 14.81 -5.47 -6.76
C ARG A 61 13.97 -6.35 -5.84
N LEU A 62 13.02 -5.74 -5.13
CA LEU A 62 12.14 -6.46 -4.20
C LEU A 62 11.24 -7.46 -4.92
N THR A 63 11.08 -8.62 -4.29
CA THR A 63 10.02 -9.58 -4.58
C THR A 63 8.81 -9.36 -3.66
N ASP A 64 7.63 -9.85 -4.05
CA ASP A 64 6.44 -9.79 -3.21
C ASP A 64 6.65 -10.43 -1.83
N LYS A 65 7.44 -11.51 -1.76
CA LYS A 65 7.73 -12.20 -0.50
C LYS A 65 8.57 -11.35 0.45
N GLU A 66 9.62 -10.72 -0.06
CA GLU A 66 10.47 -9.82 0.75
C GLU A 66 9.67 -8.59 1.20
N TRP A 67 8.80 -8.08 0.33
CA TRP A 67 7.89 -7.00 0.70
C TRP A 67 6.93 -7.40 1.82
N GLN A 68 6.37 -8.60 1.77
CA GLN A 68 5.53 -9.15 2.84
C GLN A 68 6.31 -9.27 4.17
N GLU A 69 7.57 -9.72 4.13
CA GLU A 69 8.44 -9.79 5.32
C GLU A 69 8.74 -8.39 5.91
N ILE A 70 8.94 -7.38 5.05
CA ILE A 70 9.11 -5.97 5.47
C ILE A 70 7.84 -5.44 6.15
N LEU A 71 6.66 -5.72 5.60
CA LEU A 71 5.38 -5.34 6.20
C LEU A 71 5.18 -6.01 7.57
N ASP A 72 5.39 -7.32 7.65
CA ASP A 72 5.12 -8.10 8.85
C ASP A 72 6.14 -7.83 9.98
N SER A 73 7.34 -7.36 9.64
CA SER A 73 8.35 -6.93 10.61
C SER A 73 8.13 -5.50 11.14
N GLY A 74 7.14 -4.77 10.62
CA GLY A 74 6.87 -3.39 11.02
C GLY A 74 7.92 -2.39 10.53
N GLN A 75 8.72 -2.77 9.51
CA GLN A 75 9.80 -1.95 8.93
C GLN A 75 9.38 -1.30 7.60
N ALA A 76 8.10 -1.37 7.27
CA ALA A 76 7.58 -0.76 6.06
C ALA A 76 7.88 0.75 6.01
N PRO A 77 8.19 1.30 4.81
CA PRO A 77 8.28 2.74 4.62
C PRO A 77 6.93 3.40 4.95
N PRO A 78 6.90 4.73 5.13
CA PRO A 78 5.63 5.43 5.27
C PRO A 78 4.74 5.22 4.05
N LEU A 79 3.42 5.33 4.26
CA LEU A 79 2.45 5.38 3.17
C LEU A 79 2.80 6.52 2.19
N ALA A 80 2.37 6.38 0.94
CA ALA A 80 2.64 7.37 -0.08
C ALA A 80 2.14 8.76 0.38
N PRO A 81 2.92 9.84 0.21
CA PRO A 81 2.62 11.12 0.85
C PRO A 81 1.23 11.70 0.52
N TRP A 82 0.72 11.41 -0.68
CA TRP A 82 -0.58 11.88 -1.15
C TRP A 82 -1.77 11.22 -0.43
N THR A 83 -1.59 10.10 0.27
CA THR A 83 -2.67 9.43 0.98
C THR A 83 -3.06 10.14 2.28
N ARG A 84 -2.25 11.09 2.75
CA ARG A 84 -2.45 11.82 4.01
C ARG A 84 -3.75 12.64 4.02
N ASP A 85 -4.26 13.02 2.87
CA ASP A 85 -5.43 13.90 2.76
C ASP A 85 -6.75 13.18 3.10
N PHE A 86 -6.78 11.85 3.09
CA PHE A 86 -7.99 11.06 3.31
C PHE A 86 -7.84 9.88 4.28
N ILE A 87 -6.64 9.61 4.78
CA ILE A 87 -6.40 8.59 5.81
C ILE A 87 -6.47 9.22 7.21
N ALA A 88 -7.28 8.63 8.08
CA ALA A 88 -7.36 9.02 9.49
C ALA A 88 -6.20 8.40 10.31
N PRO A 89 -5.74 9.06 11.39
CA PRO A 89 -4.68 8.54 12.28
C PRO A 89 -5.04 7.24 13.01
#